data_AF-A0A2P0QIA9-F1
#
_entry.id   AF-A0A2P0QIA9-F1
#
_cell.length_a   1.000
_cell.length_b   1.000
_cell.length_c   1.000
_cell.angle_alpha   90.00
_cell.angle_beta   90.00
_cell.angle_gamma   90.00
#
_symmetry.space_group_name_H-M   'P 1'
#
loop_
_entity.id
_entity.type
_entity.pdbx_description
1 polymer ?
#
loop_
_entity_poly.entity_id
_entity_poly.type
_entity_poly.pdbx_seq_one_letter_code
_entity_poly.pdbx_strand_id
1 'polypeptide(L)' 'MKNILVLLPFIALMAACSDSAQTKDWYKQHDAERKTRVAECRNDVKLRVSTDCENALSAQAEVSVFGK' A
#
# COMPACT_ATOMS: atom_id res chain seq x y z
N MET A 1 -9.13 -36.80 3.12
CA MET A 1 -8.14 -36.29 2.14
C MET A 1 -8.73 -35.01 1.56
N LYS A 2 -8.22 -33.84 1.99
CA LYS A 2 -7.54 -32.82 1.14
C LYS A 2 -8.26 -32.65 -0.21
N ASN A 3 -8.88 -31.51 -0.50
CA ASN A 3 -8.17 -30.26 -0.79
C ASN A 3 -9.07 -29.03 -0.53
N ILE A 4 -8.58 -28.12 0.31
CA ILE A 4 -9.08 -26.75 0.39
C ILE A 4 -8.65 -26.06 -0.91
N LEU A 5 -9.63 -25.73 -1.74
CA LEU A 5 -9.42 -25.00 -2.98
C LEU A 5 -9.26 -23.51 -2.63
N VAL A 6 -8.03 -23.11 -2.29
CA VAL A 6 -7.66 -21.69 -2.16
C VAL A 6 -7.63 -21.10 -3.57
N LEU A 7 -8.74 -20.52 -4.00
CA LEU A 7 -8.80 -19.68 -5.20
C LEU A 7 -8.42 -18.25 -4.79
N LEU A 8 -7.13 -17.95 -4.89
CA LEU A 8 -6.61 -16.58 -4.95
C LEU A 8 -6.49 -16.19 -6.43
N PRO A 9 -7.39 -15.38 -7.00
CA PRO A 9 -7.05 -14.65 -8.19
C PRO A 9 -6.27 -13.40 -7.76
N PHE A 10 -4.96 -13.46 -8.03
CA PHE A 10 -4.09 -12.32 -8.27
C PHE A 10 -4.85 -11.23 -9.05
N ILE A 11 -5.33 -10.20 -8.35
CA ILE A 11 -5.74 -8.98 -9.04
C ILE A 11 -4.44 -8.23 -9.30
N ALA A 12 -4.01 -8.31 -10.56
CA ALA A 12 -2.96 -7.49 -11.12
C ALA A 12 -3.27 -6.02 -10.79
N LEU A 13 -2.36 -5.39 -10.06
CA LEU A 13 -2.36 -3.96 -9.77
C LEU A 13 -2.41 -3.19 -11.09
N MET A 14 -3.58 -2.66 -11.42
CA MET A 14 -3.72 -1.55 -12.36
C MET A 14 -3.14 -0.29 -11.71
N ALA A 15 -1.82 -0.24 -11.50
CA ALA A 15 -1.13 0.95 -11.00
C ALA A 15 -0.85 1.92 -12.16
N ALA A 16 -1.90 2.41 -12.81
CA ALA A 16 -1.83 3.52 -13.77
C ALA A 16 -3.21 4.16 -14.01
N CYS A 17 -4.02 4.31 -12.97
CA CYS A 17 -4.98 5.41 -12.92
C CYS A 17 -4.53 6.30 -11.77
N SER A 18 -4.52 7.61 -11.99
CA SER A 18 -4.33 8.60 -10.93
C SER A 18 -5.53 8.53 -9.97
N ASP A 19 -5.58 7.46 -9.18
CA ASP A 19 -6.46 7.36 -8.03
C ASP A 19 -6.10 8.52 -7.12
N SER A 20 -7.12 9.28 -6.74
CA SER A 20 -7.03 10.35 -5.75
C SER A 20 -6.13 9.89 -4.61
N ALA A 21 -5.08 10.68 -4.31
CA ALA A 21 -4.11 10.33 -3.26
C ALA A 21 -4.84 9.95 -1.97
N GLN A 22 -4.61 8.73 -1.49
CA GLN A 22 -5.22 8.26 -0.25
C GLN A 22 -4.59 8.98 0.93
N THR A 23 -5.38 9.20 1.98
CA THR A 23 -4.89 9.88 3.19
C THR A 23 -4.00 8.95 4.02
N LYS A 24 -3.15 9.55 4.87
CA LYS A 24 -2.36 8.79 5.84
C LYS A 24 -3.24 7.90 6.73
N ASP A 25 -4.35 8.43 7.24
CA ASP A 25 -5.26 7.69 8.13
C ASP A 25 -5.94 6.51 7.43
N TRP A 26 -6.22 6.64 6.13
CA TRP A 26 -6.68 5.53 5.32
C TRP A 26 -5.62 4.41 5.27
N TYR A 27 -4.36 4.76 4.97
CA TYR A 27 -3.26 3.79 4.95
C TYR A 27 -2.97 3.13 6.31
N LYS A 28 -3.28 3.79 7.44
CA LYS A 28 -3.19 3.15 8.78
C LYS A 28 -4.22 2.03 8.96
N GLN A 29 -5.38 2.16 8.33
CA GLN A 29 -6.46 1.16 8.38
C GLN A 29 -6.28 0.05 7.33
N HIS A 30 -5.64 0.37 6.20
CA HIS A 30 -5.46 -0.50 5.03
C HIS A 30 -4.02 -1.04 4.91
N ASP A 31 -3.71 -2.10 5.68
CA ASP A 31 -2.33 -2.62 5.79
C ASP A 31 -1.77 -3.19 4.49
N ALA A 32 -2.60 -3.90 3.71
CA ALA A 32 -2.13 -4.55 2.49
C ALA A 32 -1.76 -3.49 1.44
N GLU A 33 -2.63 -2.50 1.28
CA GLU A 33 -2.49 -1.40 0.35
C GLU A 33 -1.34 -0.47 0.77
N ARG A 34 -1.18 -0.18 2.07
CA ARG A 34 -0.01 0.56 2.57
C ARG A 34 1.29 -0.16 2.24
N LYS A 35 1.39 -1.48 2.51
CA LYS A 35 2.61 -2.24 2.26
C LYS A 35 2.96 -2.27 0.77
N THR A 36 1.97 -2.51 -0.08
CA THR A 36 2.14 -2.49 -1.54
C THR A 36 2.61 -1.12 -2.01
N ARG A 37 1.92 -0.04 -1.62
CA ARG A 37 2.30 1.32 -2.03
C ARG A 37 3.68 1.71 -1.50
N VAL A 38 4.03 1.39 -0.25
CA VAL A 38 5.38 1.64 0.30
C VAL A 38 6.45 0.93 -0.52
N ALA A 39 6.20 -0.30 -0.97
CA ALA A 39 7.13 -1.01 -1.85
C ALA A 39 7.27 -0.33 -3.21
N GLU A 40 6.16 0.09 -3.83
CA GLU A 40 6.16 0.87 -5.08
C GLU A 40 6.94 2.18 -4.93
N CYS A 41 6.67 2.95 -3.87
CA CYS A 41 7.36 4.22 -3.58
C CYS A 41 8.87 4.03 -3.38
N ARG A 42 9.32 2.92 -2.78
CA ARG A 42 10.75 2.68 -2.57
C ARG A 42 11.48 2.32 -3.87
N ASN A 43 10.77 1.71 -4.82
CA ASN A 43 11.33 1.25 -6.08
C ASN A 43 11.37 2.33 -7.18
N ASP A 44 10.51 3.35 -7.10
CA ASP A 44 10.49 4.46 -8.06
C ASP A 44 10.66 5.82 -7.36
N VAL A 45 11.83 6.43 -7.57
CA VAL A 45 12.16 7.76 -7.03
C VAL A 45 11.19 8.83 -7.52
N LYS A 46 10.62 8.71 -8.73
CA LYS A 46 9.65 9.65 -9.27
C LYS A 46 8.31 9.59 -8.53
N LEU A 47 7.94 8.41 -8.01
CA LEU A 47 6.72 8.24 -7.22
C LEU A 47 6.85 8.77 -5.80
N ARG A 48 8.07 8.74 -5.22
CA ARG A 48 8.30 9.17 -3.82
C ARG A 48 7.79 10.57 -3.52
N VAL A 49 7.92 11.50 -4.47
CA VAL A 49 7.52 12.90 -4.27
C VAL A 49 6.00 13.12 -4.43
N SER A 50 5.23 12.07 -4.76
CA SER A 50 3.78 12.16 -4.81
C SER A 50 3.18 12.24 -3.40
N THR A 51 2.11 13.02 -3.24
CA THR A 51 1.36 13.11 -1.99
C THR A 51 0.91 11.74 -1.48
N ASP A 52 0.56 10.84 -2.40
CA ASP A 52 0.13 9.51 -2.03
C ASP A 52 1.27 8.67 -1.43
N CYS A 53 2.47 8.70 -2.03
CA CYS A 53 3.63 8.04 -1.46
C CYS A 53 4.04 8.62 -0.12
N GLU A 54 4.00 9.93 0.04
CA GLU A 54 4.26 10.58 1.33
C GLU A 54 3.28 10.11 2.40
N ASN A 55 1.99 10.02 2.07
CA ASN A 55 0.96 9.51 2.99
C ASN A 55 1.20 8.04 3.37
N ALA A 56 1.52 7.18 2.40
CA ALA A 56 1.80 5.76 2.65
C ALA A 56 3.07 5.56 3.50
N LEU A 57 4.14 6.29 3.19
CA LEU A 57 5.41 6.23 3.91
C LEU A 57 5.27 6.77 5.34
N SER A 58 4.56 7.88 5.52
CA SER A 58 4.27 8.46 6.84
C SER A 58 3.41 7.51 7.69
N ALA A 59 2.36 6.93 7.11
CA ALA A 59 1.54 5.93 7.79
C ALA A 59 2.39 4.71 8.22
N GLN A 60 3.30 4.26 7.35
CA GLN A 60 4.17 3.13 7.66
C GLN A 60 5.17 3.47 8.77
N ALA A 61 5.71 4.68 8.80
CA ALA A 61 6.58 5.13 9.88
C ALA A 61 5.84 5.14 11.21
N GLU A 62 4.63 5.70 11.26
CA GLU A 62 3.82 5.73 12.49
C GLU A 62 3.45 4.33 12.98
N VAL A 63 2.98 3.45 12.10
CA VAL A 63 2.63 2.07 12.48
C VAL A 63 3.86 1.30 12.97
N SER A 64 5.04 1.52 12.38
CA SER A 64 6.28 0.87 12.83
C SER A 64 6.76 1.35 14.19
N VAL A 65 6.52 2.62 14.54
CA VAL A 65 6.99 3.22 15.81
C VAL A 65 5.98 3.01 16.94
N PHE A 66 4.69 3.22 16.67
CA PHE A 66 3.64 3.26 17.70
C PHE A 66 2.69 2.06 17.69
N GLY A 67 2.75 1.21 16.66
CA GLY A 67 1.72 0.20 16.44
C GLY A 67 0.43 0.80 15.87
N LYS A 68 -0.66 0.04 15.98
CA LYS A 68 -2.01 0.48 15.59
C LYS A 68 -2.78 1.00 16.79
#